data_AF-A0A833TEU0-F1
#
_entry.id   AF-A0A833TEU0-F1
#
_cell.length_a   1.000
_cell.length_b   1.000
_cell.length_c   1.000
_cell.angle_alpha   90.00
_cell.angle_beta   90.00
_cell.angle_gamma   90.00
#
_symmetry.space_group_name_H-M   'P 1'
#
loop_
_entity.id
_entity.type
_entity.pdbx_description
1 polymer ?
#
loop_
_entity_poly.entity_id
_entity_poly.type
_entity_poly.pdbx_seq_one_letter_code
_entity_poly.pdbx_strand_id
1 'polypeptide(L)'
;MEEALELARAKDTKERMAGVERLHEVLEASRKSLTASETTALVDCCMDLLKDNNFKVSQGSLQALDSAAVLSGDHLKLHFNALVPAVVDRLGDAKQSVRDAARRLLLTLMQVSSPTIIVERAGSYAWTHRSWRVREEFARTVTSAIGLFAATELPLQRAILPPILQMLNDPNPGVREAAILCIEVGLVLWCALFYINSRLALLNLAHSLC
;
A
#
# COMPACT_ATOMS: atom_id res chain seq x y z
N MET A 1 1.10 -2.38 24.73
CA MET A 1 1.91 -2.36 23.49
C MET A 1 3.32 -2.85 23.76
N GLU A 2 4.00 -2.34 24.80
CA GLU A 2 5.35 -2.80 25.20
C GLU A 2 5.46 -4.33 25.37
N GLU A 3 4.59 -4.94 26.18
CA GLU A 3 4.52 -6.40 26.34
C GLU A 3 4.35 -7.16 25.00
N ALA A 4 3.54 -6.61 24.09
CA ALA A 4 3.32 -7.22 22.78
C ALA A 4 4.57 -7.11 21.88
N LEU A 5 5.34 -6.03 21.99
CA LEU A 5 6.63 -5.87 21.31
C LEU A 5 7.68 -6.86 21.84
N GLU A 6 7.69 -7.11 23.16
CA GLU A 6 8.59 -8.10 23.76
C GLU A 6 8.28 -9.51 23.28
N LEU A 7 7.01 -9.91 23.29
CA LEU A 7 6.56 -11.19 22.75
C LEU A 7 6.89 -11.33 21.26
N ALA A 8 6.72 -10.26 20.49
CA ALA A 8 7.04 -10.26 19.06
C ALA A 8 8.54 -10.45 18.78
N ARG A 9 9.42 -10.16 19.74
CA ARG A 9 10.88 -10.37 19.65
C ARG A 9 11.36 -11.70 20.23
N ALA A 10 10.44 -12.56 20.66
CA ALA A 10 10.78 -13.85 21.25
C ALA A 10 11.55 -14.78 20.29
N LYS A 11 12.36 -15.67 20.86
CA LYS A 11 13.05 -16.71 20.07
C LYS A 11 12.07 -17.77 19.58
N ASP A 12 11.04 -18.07 20.37
CA ASP A 12 10.01 -19.03 19.99
C ASP A 12 9.04 -18.43 18.95
N THR A 13 8.72 -19.23 17.93
CA THR A 13 7.89 -18.75 16.81
C THR A 13 6.42 -18.60 17.20
N LYS A 14 5.91 -19.40 18.14
CA LYS A 14 4.53 -19.26 18.63
C LYS A 14 4.38 -18.00 19.47
N GLU A 15 5.37 -17.69 20.29
CA GLU A 15 5.42 -16.44 21.04
C GLU A 15 5.47 -15.24 20.09
N ARG A 16 6.29 -15.26 19.03
CA ARG A 16 6.29 -14.19 18.03
C ARG A 16 4.95 -14.03 17.32
N MET A 17 4.29 -15.14 16.97
CA MET A 17 2.95 -15.10 16.36
C MET A 17 1.92 -14.46 17.30
N ALA A 18 1.92 -14.84 18.58
CA ALA A 18 1.06 -14.23 19.59
C ALA A 18 1.37 -12.75 19.79
N GLY A 19 2.67 -12.38 19.75
CA GLY A 19 3.11 -11.00 19.84
C GLY A 19 2.58 -10.12 18.71
N VAL A 20 2.69 -10.55 17.44
CA VAL A 20 2.19 -9.77 16.30
C VAL A 20 0.66 -9.69 16.26
N GLU A 21 -0.03 -10.75 16.66
CA GLU A 21 -1.48 -10.76 16.80
C GLU A 21 -1.93 -9.75 17.88
N ARG A 22 -1.26 -9.77 19.04
CA ARG A 22 -1.53 -8.84 20.13
C ARG A 22 -1.22 -7.39 19.75
N LEU A 23 -0.15 -7.14 18.99
CA LEU A 23 0.17 -5.82 18.46
C LEU A 23 -0.95 -5.30 17.58
N HIS A 24 -1.40 -6.10 16.62
CA HIS A 24 -2.49 -5.75 15.72
C HIS A 24 -3.78 -5.43 16.50
N GLU A 25 -4.19 -6.29 17.45
CA GLU A 25 -5.38 -6.05 18.28
C GLU A 25 -5.31 -4.74 19.08
N VAL A 26 -4.18 -4.48 19.73
CA VAL A 26 -4.00 -3.28 20.54
C VAL A 26 -4.06 -2.02 19.68
N LEU A 27 -3.51 -2.06 18.47
CA LEU A 27 -3.52 -0.94 17.55
C LEU A 27 -4.93 -0.72 16.96
N GLU A 28 -5.61 -1.77 16.51
CA GLU A 28 -6.99 -1.66 16.00
C GLU A 28 -7.98 -1.12 17.05
N ALA A 29 -7.82 -1.56 18.30
CA ALA A 29 -8.65 -1.10 19.42
C ALA A 29 -8.30 0.33 19.88
N SER A 30 -7.11 0.83 19.55
CA SER A 30 -6.68 2.15 20.00
C SER A 30 -7.44 3.26 19.27
N ARG A 31 -7.69 4.34 20.02
CA ARG A 31 -8.12 5.64 19.48
C ARG A 31 -7.10 6.74 19.76
N LYS A 32 -6.01 6.38 20.44
CA LYS A 32 -4.93 7.29 20.81
C LYS A 32 -3.86 7.25 19.74
N SER A 33 -3.42 8.42 19.29
CA SER A 33 -2.26 8.54 18.40
C SER A 33 -1.00 7.99 19.07
N LEU A 34 -0.16 7.31 18.30
CA LEU A 34 1.13 6.84 18.80
C LEU A 34 2.10 8.03 18.90
N THR A 35 2.93 8.01 19.93
CA THR A 35 4.08 8.92 20.06
C THR A 35 5.21 8.51 19.11
N ALA A 36 6.14 9.43 18.82
CA ALA A 36 7.28 9.15 17.95
C ALA A 36 8.14 7.95 18.41
N SER A 37 8.33 7.78 19.72
CA SER A 37 9.08 6.64 20.29
C SER A 37 8.33 5.33 20.12
N GLU A 38 7.02 5.33 20.36
CA GLU A 38 6.15 4.17 20.16
C GLU A 38 6.13 3.73 18.68
N THR A 39 5.99 4.68 17.75
CA THR A 39 6.06 4.40 16.31
C THR A 39 7.41 3.82 15.91
N THR A 40 8.51 4.39 16.42
CA THR A 40 9.86 3.93 16.08
C THR A 40 10.10 2.52 16.60
N ALA A 41 9.74 2.24 17.87
CA ALA A 41 9.89 0.91 18.46
C ALA A 41 9.07 -0.17 17.71
N LEU A 42 7.87 0.20 17.26
CA LEU A 42 7.02 -0.67 16.44
C LEU A 42 7.64 -0.93 15.06
N VAL A 43 8.06 0.13 14.35
CA VAL A 43 8.68 0.00 13.02
C VAL A 43 9.93 -0.87 13.10
N ASP A 44 10.85 -0.58 14.03
CA ASP A 44 12.08 -1.35 14.20
C ASP A 44 11.79 -2.83 14.46
N CYS A 45 10.80 -3.11 15.33
CA CYS A 45 10.38 -4.48 15.58
C CYS A 45 9.84 -5.16 14.32
N CYS A 46 8.92 -4.50 13.61
CA CYS A 46 8.27 -5.07 12.43
C CYS A 46 9.26 -5.25 11.28
N MET A 47 10.26 -4.40 11.11
CA MET A 47 11.27 -4.51 10.04
C MET A 47 12.04 -5.84 10.10
N ASP A 48 12.30 -6.36 11.30
CA ASP A 48 12.89 -7.69 11.47
C ASP A 48 11.87 -8.80 11.22
N LEU A 49 10.64 -8.63 11.70
CA LEU A 49 9.57 -9.63 11.59
C LEU A 49 9.02 -9.79 10.16
N LEU A 50 9.13 -8.77 9.31
CA LEU A 50 8.85 -8.88 7.88
C LEU A 50 9.77 -9.90 7.20
N LYS A 51 10.95 -10.18 7.77
CA LYS A 51 11.92 -11.16 7.25
C LYS A 51 11.81 -12.52 7.93
N ASP A 52 10.81 -12.72 8.80
CA ASP A 52 10.63 -13.98 9.51
C ASP A 52 10.35 -15.14 8.55
N ASN A 53 10.86 -16.33 8.89
CA ASN A 53 10.64 -17.55 8.12
C ASN A 53 9.17 -18.03 8.19
N ASN A 54 8.42 -17.58 9.20
CA ASN A 54 7.00 -17.87 9.36
C ASN A 54 6.14 -16.76 8.77
N PHE A 55 5.41 -17.10 7.70
CA PHE A 55 4.54 -16.16 7.00
C PHE A 55 3.47 -15.51 7.89
N LYS A 56 3.01 -16.17 8.97
CA LYS A 56 2.03 -15.58 9.91
C LYS A 56 2.64 -14.44 10.71
N VAL A 57 3.92 -14.54 11.06
CA VAL A 57 4.65 -13.47 11.76
C VAL A 57 4.81 -12.27 10.83
N SER A 58 5.24 -12.49 9.58
CA SER A 58 5.33 -11.41 8.59
C SER A 58 3.96 -10.80 8.27
N GLN A 59 2.91 -11.61 8.15
CA GLN A 59 1.54 -11.15 7.91
C GLN A 59 1.04 -10.29 9.09
N GLY A 60 1.15 -10.77 10.33
CA GLY A 60 0.72 -10.02 11.50
C GLY A 60 1.49 -8.70 11.67
N SER A 61 2.77 -8.70 11.29
CA SER A 61 3.59 -7.46 11.29
C SER A 61 3.07 -6.43 10.28
N LEU A 62 2.69 -6.85 9.07
CA LEU A 62 2.07 -5.96 8.08
C LEU A 62 0.73 -5.42 8.57
N GLN A 63 -0.08 -6.25 9.24
CA GLN A 63 -1.37 -5.84 9.80
C GLN A 63 -1.19 -4.84 10.96
N ALA A 64 -0.24 -5.07 11.85
CA ALA A 64 0.09 -4.11 12.91
C ALA A 64 0.56 -2.76 12.33
N LEU A 65 1.41 -2.79 11.30
CA LEU A 65 1.86 -1.58 10.61
C LEU A 65 0.69 -0.84 9.91
N ASP A 66 -0.28 -1.58 9.35
CA ASP A 66 -1.49 -1.02 8.72
C ASP A 66 -2.31 -0.22 9.74
N SER A 67 -2.61 -0.82 10.89
CA SER A 67 -3.32 -0.15 11.99
C SER A 67 -2.53 1.05 12.52
N ALA A 68 -1.21 0.90 12.68
CA ALA A 68 -0.36 1.99 13.16
C ALA A 68 -0.29 3.17 12.19
N ALA A 69 -0.39 2.95 10.88
CA ALA A 69 -0.38 4.02 9.89
C ALA A 69 -1.51 5.03 10.11
N VAL A 70 -2.69 4.55 10.51
CA VAL A 70 -3.84 5.40 10.84
C VAL A 70 -3.63 6.17 12.15
N LEU A 71 -2.91 5.60 13.12
CA LEU A 71 -2.66 6.19 14.43
C LEU A 71 -1.43 7.10 14.50
N SER A 72 -0.53 7.05 13.51
CA SER A 72 0.80 7.66 13.62
C SER A 72 1.30 8.35 12.35
N GLY A 73 0.39 8.77 11.47
CA GLY A 73 0.69 9.25 10.11
C GLY A 73 1.98 10.09 9.99
N ASP A 74 2.14 11.17 10.77
CA ASP A 74 3.31 12.04 10.66
C ASP A 74 4.62 11.42 11.18
N HIS A 75 4.55 10.63 12.26
CA HIS A 75 5.72 9.92 12.78
C HIS A 75 6.13 8.76 11.87
N LEU A 76 5.16 8.07 11.25
CA LEU A 76 5.42 6.94 10.35
C LEU A 76 6.08 7.39 9.04
N LYS A 77 5.74 8.60 8.54
CA LYS A 77 6.35 9.18 7.33
C LYS A 77 7.88 9.25 7.39
N LEU A 78 8.45 9.44 8.59
CA LEU A 78 9.90 9.46 8.82
C LEU A 78 10.57 8.13 8.48
N HIS A 79 9.82 7.03 8.56
CA HIS A 79 10.31 5.67 8.36
C HIS A 79 10.10 5.14 6.94
N PHE A 80 9.39 5.88 6.07
CA PHE A 80 9.00 5.40 4.74
C PHE A 80 10.19 5.00 3.85
N ASN A 81 11.37 5.59 4.02
CA ASN A 81 12.54 5.24 3.23
C ASN A 81 12.99 3.78 3.45
N ALA A 82 12.80 3.25 4.66
CA ALA A 82 13.10 1.85 4.98
C ALA A 82 11.84 0.97 4.85
N LEU A 83 10.69 1.49 5.28
CA LEU A 83 9.44 0.74 5.35
C LEU A 83 8.89 0.40 3.96
N VAL A 84 8.79 1.37 3.04
CA VAL A 84 8.16 1.15 1.73
C VAL A 84 8.86 0.05 0.92
N PRO A 85 10.20 0.03 0.77
CA PRO A 85 10.89 -1.05 0.09
C PRO A 85 10.63 -2.43 0.74
N ALA A 86 10.62 -2.50 2.07
CA ALA A 86 10.38 -3.74 2.78
C ALA A 86 8.95 -4.28 2.55
N VAL A 87 7.95 -3.39 2.48
CA VAL A 87 6.56 -3.77 2.14
C VAL A 87 6.45 -4.20 0.67
N VAL A 88 7.13 -3.51 -0.25
CA VAL A 88 7.19 -3.90 -1.67
C VAL A 88 7.76 -5.31 -1.83
N ASP A 89 8.82 -5.67 -1.10
CA ASP A 89 9.37 -7.02 -1.12
C ASP A 89 8.34 -8.08 -0.69
N ARG A 90 7.44 -7.75 0.25
CA ARG A 90 6.37 -8.66 0.71
C ARG A 90 5.24 -8.85 -0.32
N LEU A 91 5.11 -7.99 -1.31
CA LEU A 91 4.23 -8.26 -2.47
C LEU A 91 4.69 -9.48 -3.27
N GLY A 92 5.95 -9.90 -3.12
CA GLY A 92 6.50 -11.08 -3.77
C GLY A 92 6.34 -12.38 -2.99
N ASP A 93 5.71 -12.36 -1.82
CA ASP A 93 5.65 -13.51 -0.92
C ASP A 93 4.93 -14.70 -1.55
N ALA A 94 5.30 -15.92 -1.16
CA ALA A 94 4.65 -17.14 -1.66
C ALA A 94 3.18 -17.24 -1.22
N LYS A 95 2.82 -16.67 -0.07
CA LYS A 95 1.47 -16.74 0.52
C LYS A 95 0.64 -15.53 0.12
N GLN A 96 -0.54 -15.78 -0.46
CA GLN A 96 -1.48 -14.71 -0.86
C GLN A 96 -1.85 -13.81 0.33
N SER A 97 -2.02 -14.36 1.54
CA SER A 97 -2.38 -13.57 2.72
C SER A 97 -1.34 -12.52 3.12
N VAL A 98 -0.05 -12.79 2.89
CA VAL A 98 1.03 -11.82 3.10
C VAL A 98 0.98 -10.74 2.03
N ARG A 99 0.76 -11.12 0.77
CA ARG A 99 0.64 -10.18 -0.36
C ARG A 99 -0.55 -9.24 -0.19
N ASP A 100 -1.70 -9.76 0.25
CA ASP A 100 -2.89 -8.96 0.51
C ASP A 100 -2.69 -7.99 1.68
N ALA A 101 -2.00 -8.42 2.74
CA ALA A 101 -1.65 -7.55 3.86
C ALA A 101 -0.68 -6.42 3.44
N ALA A 102 0.31 -6.74 2.59
CA ALA A 102 1.24 -5.75 2.04
C ALA A 102 0.54 -4.75 1.11
N ARG A 103 -0.35 -5.23 0.23
CA ARG A 103 -1.21 -4.37 -0.62
C ARG A 103 -2.03 -3.43 0.23
N ARG A 104 -2.71 -3.95 1.26
CA ARG A 104 -3.55 -3.16 2.16
C ARG A 104 -2.74 -2.07 2.86
N LEU A 105 -1.58 -2.41 3.43
CA LEU A 105 -0.70 -1.43 4.04
C LEU A 105 -0.28 -0.32 3.06
N LEU A 106 0.10 -0.65 1.82
CA LEU A 106 0.43 0.37 0.82
C LEU A 106 -0.76 1.31 0.54
N LEU A 107 -1.97 0.78 0.42
CA LEU A 107 -3.17 1.60 0.21
C LEU A 107 -3.49 2.49 1.42
N THR A 108 -3.29 1.99 2.65
CA THR A 108 -3.44 2.80 3.86
C THR A 108 -2.38 3.90 3.92
N LEU A 109 -1.12 3.60 3.57
CA LEU A 109 -0.08 4.62 3.47
C LEU A 109 -0.46 5.72 2.46
N MET A 110 -1.05 5.35 1.31
CA MET A 110 -1.57 6.31 0.34
C MET A 110 -2.66 7.19 0.96
N GLN A 111 -3.59 6.60 1.72
CA GLN A 111 -4.70 7.30 2.35
C GLN A 111 -4.27 8.28 3.45
N VAL A 112 -3.28 7.93 4.28
CA VAL A 112 -2.80 8.78 5.40
C VAL A 112 -1.70 9.76 4.99
N SER A 113 -1.22 9.70 3.75
CA SER A 113 -0.19 10.60 3.22
C SER A 113 -0.58 11.20 1.87
N SER A 114 0.01 10.74 0.77
CA SER A 114 -0.36 11.09 -0.59
C SER A 114 -0.26 9.85 -1.47
N PRO A 115 -1.33 9.50 -2.22
CA PRO A 115 -1.28 8.37 -3.15
C PRO A 115 -0.15 8.49 -4.16
N THR A 116 0.05 9.69 -4.71
CA THR A 116 1.11 9.98 -5.67
C THR A 116 2.50 9.70 -5.08
N ILE A 117 2.80 10.23 -3.88
CA ILE A 117 4.11 10.05 -3.22
C ILE A 117 4.41 8.57 -2.94
N ILE A 118 3.44 7.83 -2.41
CA ILE A 118 3.62 6.41 -2.08
C ILE A 118 3.82 5.58 -3.34
N VAL A 119 3.06 5.84 -4.41
CA VAL A 119 3.20 5.11 -5.67
C VAL A 119 4.53 5.40 -6.36
N GLU A 120 4.99 6.65 -6.38
CA GLU A 120 6.32 6.99 -6.92
C GLU A 120 7.43 6.31 -6.12
N ARG A 121 7.34 6.37 -4.78
CA ARG A 121 8.34 5.77 -3.89
C ARG A 121 8.33 4.24 -3.95
N ALA A 122 7.18 3.60 -3.96
CA ALA A 122 7.10 2.15 -4.09
C ALA A 122 7.50 1.71 -5.50
N GLY A 123 7.12 2.49 -6.51
CA GLY A 123 7.40 2.25 -7.91
C GLY A 123 8.89 2.18 -8.24
N SER A 124 9.73 3.00 -7.58
CA SER A 124 11.18 2.94 -7.77
C SER A 124 11.80 1.59 -7.39
N TYR A 125 11.11 0.76 -6.60
CA TYR A 125 11.54 -0.59 -6.23
C TYR A 125 10.72 -1.68 -6.93
N ALA A 126 9.47 -1.40 -7.31
CA ALA A 126 8.52 -2.41 -7.73
C ALA A 126 8.43 -2.60 -9.26
N TRP A 127 8.48 -1.52 -10.06
CA TRP A 127 8.17 -1.60 -11.50
C TRP A 127 9.10 -2.53 -12.28
N THR A 128 10.38 -2.52 -11.93
CA THR A 128 11.43 -3.33 -12.58
C THR A 128 11.98 -4.42 -11.65
N HIS A 129 11.23 -4.77 -10.61
CA HIS A 129 11.68 -5.72 -9.59
C HIS A 129 12.01 -7.09 -10.19
N ARG A 130 13.05 -7.77 -9.69
CA ARG A 130 13.49 -9.09 -10.18
C ARG A 130 12.39 -10.17 -10.08
N SER A 131 11.56 -10.10 -9.05
CA SER A 131 10.44 -11.02 -8.84
C SER A 131 9.23 -10.54 -9.63
N TRP A 132 8.78 -11.34 -10.60
CA TRP A 132 7.57 -11.05 -11.38
C TRP A 132 6.33 -10.94 -10.49
N ARG A 133 6.30 -11.64 -9.35
CA ARG A 133 5.19 -11.54 -8.38
C ARG A 133 5.08 -10.14 -7.79
N VAL A 134 6.22 -9.50 -7.46
CA VAL A 134 6.22 -8.12 -6.98
C VAL A 134 5.68 -7.18 -8.06
N ARG A 135 6.16 -7.34 -9.30
CA ARG A 135 5.71 -6.50 -10.43
C ARG A 135 4.20 -6.64 -10.65
N GLU A 136 3.71 -7.87 -10.75
CA GLU A 136 2.28 -8.16 -10.92
C GLU A 136 1.45 -7.57 -9.79
N GLU A 137 1.82 -7.86 -8.54
CA GLU A 137 1.04 -7.45 -7.37
C GLU A 137 1.08 -5.95 -7.14
N PHE A 138 2.17 -5.29 -7.53
CA PHE A 138 2.24 -3.84 -7.51
C PHE A 138 1.33 -3.20 -8.56
N ALA A 139 1.26 -3.74 -9.79
CA ALA A 139 0.27 -3.31 -10.78
C ALA A 139 -1.17 -3.50 -10.29
N ARG A 140 -1.47 -4.61 -9.61
CA ARG A 140 -2.77 -4.84 -8.96
C ARG A 140 -3.03 -3.83 -7.82
N THR A 141 -2.00 -3.51 -7.02
CA THR A 141 -2.09 -2.49 -5.96
C THR A 141 -2.42 -1.12 -6.55
N VAL A 142 -1.76 -0.75 -7.64
CA VAL A 142 -2.01 0.51 -8.35
C VAL A 142 -3.40 0.53 -8.98
N THR A 143 -3.88 -0.60 -9.51
CA THR A 143 -5.27 -0.74 -9.97
C THR A 143 -6.27 -0.43 -8.84
N SER A 144 -6.04 -0.96 -7.64
CA SER A 144 -6.86 -0.63 -6.47
C SER A 144 -6.74 0.85 -6.08
N ALA A 145 -5.54 1.42 -6.13
CA ALA A 145 -5.30 2.83 -5.83
C ALA A 145 -6.04 3.75 -6.80
N ILE A 146 -6.08 3.42 -8.09
CA ILE A 146 -6.87 4.14 -9.10
C ILE A 146 -8.35 4.14 -8.71
N GLY A 147 -8.91 2.97 -8.36
CA GLY A 147 -10.31 2.86 -7.94
C GLY A 147 -10.66 3.67 -6.69
N LEU A 148 -9.70 3.88 -5.79
CA LEU A 148 -9.89 4.61 -4.53
C LEU A 148 -9.61 6.11 -4.63
N PHE A 149 -8.61 6.53 -5.41
CA PHE A 149 -8.04 7.87 -5.34
C PHE A 149 -8.05 8.65 -6.67
N ALA A 150 -8.34 8.02 -7.81
CA ALA A 150 -8.19 8.69 -9.11
C ALA A 150 -9.13 9.88 -9.32
N ALA A 151 -10.26 9.93 -8.61
CA ALA A 151 -11.16 11.09 -8.64
C ALA A 151 -10.57 12.33 -7.94
N THR A 152 -9.62 12.14 -7.02
CA THR A 152 -9.08 13.20 -6.16
C THR A 152 -7.61 13.54 -6.45
N GLU A 153 -6.87 12.65 -7.11
CA GLU A 153 -5.42 12.77 -7.32
C GLU A 153 -5.04 12.62 -8.80
N LEU A 154 -5.25 13.67 -9.60
CA LEU A 154 -4.83 13.70 -11.02
C LEU A 154 -3.31 13.42 -11.23
N PRO A 155 -2.39 13.87 -10.36
CA PRO A 155 -0.97 13.55 -10.52
C PRO A 155 -0.66 12.04 -10.49
N LEU A 156 -1.43 11.26 -9.72
CA LEU A 156 -1.27 9.80 -9.63
C LEU A 156 -1.34 9.13 -11.00
N GLN A 157 -2.31 9.54 -11.83
CA GLN A 157 -2.48 8.99 -13.19
C GLN A 157 -1.25 9.24 -14.07
N ARG A 158 -0.66 10.43 -13.98
CA ARG A 158 0.54 10.78 -14.75
C ARG A 158 1.75 9.98 -14.27
N ALA A 159 1.87 9.75 -12.97
CA ALA A 159 2.96 8.97 -12.39
C ALA A 159 2.94 7.49 -12.82
N ILE A 160 1.75 6.91 -12.98
CA ILE A 160 1.60 5.47 -13.27
C ILE A 160 1.58 5.12 -14.76
N LEU A 161 1.19 6.06 -15.64
CA LEU A 161 0.95 5.75 -17.04
C LEU A 161 2.22 5.29 -17.78
N PRO A 162 3.38 5.97 -17.67
CA PRO A 162 4.60 5.47 -18.33
C PRO A 162 5.02 4.05 -17.87
N PRO A 163 5.13 3.72 -16.57
CA PRO A 163 5.55 2.39 -16.17
C PRO A 163 4.51 1.31 -16.51
N ILE A 164 3.20 1.58 -16.40
CA ILE A 164 2.18 0.56 -16.70
C ILE A 164 2.19 0.17 -18.19
N LEU A 165 2.44 1.14 -19.08
CA LEU A 165 2.58 0.87 -20.51
C LEU A 165 3.84 0.03 -20.82
N GLN A 166 4.94 0.25 -20.09
CA GLN A 166 6.14 -0.58 -20.22
C GLN A 166 5.87 -2.03 -19.82
N MET A 167 5.06 -2.25 -18.78
CA MET A 167 4.70 -3.58 -18.28
C MET A 167 3.89 -4.43 -19.28
N LEU A 168 3.27 -3.82 -20.31
CA LEU A 168 2.65 -4.58 -21.41
C LEU A 168 3.65 -5.43 -22.18
N ASN A 169 4.94 -5.12 -22.09
CA ASN A 169 6.02 -5.88 -22.71
C ASN A 169 6.77 -6.78 -21.72
N ASP A 170 6.23 -6.98 -20.50
CA ASP A 170 6.88 -7.83 -19.51
C ASP A 170 6.99 -9.29 -19.99
N PRO A 171 8.11 -10.00 -19.74
CA PRO A 171 8.26 -11.41 -20.13
C PRO A 171 7.19 -12.31 -19.49
N ASN A 172 6.71 -11.97 -18.29
CA ASN A 172 5.71 -12.77 -17.58
C ASN A 172 4.27 -12.38 -18.00
N PRO A 173 3.42 -13.33 -18.44
CA PRO A 173 2.05 -13.05 -18.85
C PRO A 173 1.18 -12.46 -17.74
N GLY A 174 1.31 -12.90 -16.48
CA GLY A 174 0.52 -12.38 -15.36
C GLY A 174 0.79 -10.89 -15.10
N VAL A 175 2.04 -10.46 -15.31
CA VAL A 175 2.40 -9.03 -15.22
C VAL A 175 1.73 -8.23 -16.34
N ARG A 176 1.71 -8.76 -17.57
CA ARG A 176 1.03 -8.11 -18.70
C ARG A 176 -0.49 -8.02 -18.46
N GLU A 177 -1.11 -9.08 -17.95
CA GLU A 177 -2.53 -9.10 -17.60
C GLU A 177 -2.87 -8.09 -16.51
N ALA A 178 -2.04 -7.98 -15.46
CA ALA A 178 -2.22 -6.96 -14.42
C ALA A 178 -2.08 -5.54 -14.98
N ALA A 179 -1.18 -5.32 -15.94
CA ALA A 179 -1.03 -4.03 -16.62
C ALA A 179 -2.26 -3.68 -17.47
N ILE A 180 -2.79 -4.65 -18.22
CA ILE A 180 -4.04 -4.48 -19.01
C ILE A 180 -5.19 -4.10 -18.08
N LEU A 181 -5.40 -4.85 -17.00
CA LEU A 181 -6.45 -4.56 -16.02
C LEU A 181 -6.32 -3.15 -15.43
N CYS A 182 -5.09 -2.74 -15.10
CA CYS A 182 -4.82 -1.39 -14.58
C CYS A 182 -5.23 -0.30 -15.58
N ILE A 183 -4.96 -0.51 -16.88
CA ILE A 183 -5.34 0.42 -17.95
C ILE A 183 -6.86 0.44 -18.13
N GLU A 184 -7.51 -0.71 -18.15
CA GLU A 184 -8.97 -0.82 -18.28
C GLU A 184 -9.69 -0.04 -17.18
N VAL A 185 -9.29 -0.24 -15.92
CA VAL A 185 -9.87 0.48 -14.77
C VAL A 185 -9.60 1.98 -14.88
N GLY A 186 -8.39 2.38 -15.29
CA GLY A 186 -8.04 3.78 -15.52
C GLY A 186 -8.89 4.45 -16.60
N LEU A 187 -9.11 3.76 -17.73
CA LEU A 187 -9.91 4.26 -18.84
C LEU A 187 -11.39 4.42 -18.47
N VAL A 188 -11.97 3.46 -17.76
CA VAL A 188 -13.38 3.54 -17.31
C VAL A 188 -13.60 4.76 -16.44
N LEU A 189 -12.70 5.01 -15.48
CA LEU A 189 -12.78 6.19 -14.62
C LEU A 189 -12.56 7.48 -15.40
N TRP A 190 -11.66 7.49 -16.39
CA TRP A 190 -11.43 8.68 -17.19
C TRP A 190 -12.64 9.02 -18.06
N CYS A 191 -13.27 8.04 -18.71
CA CYS A 191 -14.51 8.23 -19.44
C CYS A 191 -15.62 8.78 -18.52
N ALA A 192 -15.75 8.24 -17.30
CA ALA A 192 -16.73 8.71 -16.33
C ALA A 192 -16.45 10.17 -15.88
N LEU A 193 -15.19 10.49 -15.53
CA LEU A 193 -14.78 11.83 -15.11
C LEU A 193 -14.91 12.85 -16.25
N PHE A 194 -14.53 12.49 -17.47
CA PHE A 194 -14.70 13.35 -18.64
C PHE A 194 -16.18 13.62 -18.90
N TYR A 195 -17.02 12.58 -18.89
CA TYR A 195 -18.47 12.72 -19.07
C TYR A 195 -19.11 13.63 -18.01
N ILE A 196 -18.76 13.43 -16.73
CA ILE A 196 -19.25 14.26 -15.62
C ILE A 196 -18.79 15.72 -15.77
N ASN A 197 -17.51 15.95 -16.04
CA ASN A 197 -16.97 17.30 -16.17
C ASN A 197 -17.54 18.04 -17.38
N SER A 198 -17.71 17.37 -18.52
CA SER A 198 -18.39 17.96 -19.69
C SER A 198 -19.84 18.34 -19.38
N ARG A 199 -20.56 17.53 -18.58
CA ARG A 199 -21.94 17.80 -18.19
C ARG A 199 -22.06 18.96 -17.19
N LEU A 200 -21.14 19.04 -16.22
CA LEU A 200 -21.02 20.16 -15.28
C LEU A 200 -20.65 21.46 -16.00
N ALA A 201 -19.71 21.41 -16.94
CA ALA A 201 -19.35 22.57 -17.75
C ALA A 201 -20.56 23.10 -18.54
N LEU A 202 -21.36 22.20 -19.14
CA LEU A 202 -22.59 22.58 -19.84
C LEU A 202 -23.66 23.15 -18.90
N LEU A 203 -23.84 22.60 -17.70
CA LEU A 203 -24.77 23.12 -16.68
C LEU A 203 -24.37 24.52 -16.18
N ASN A 204 -23.08 24.73 -15.92
CA ASN A 204 -22.56 26.04 -15.50
C ASN A 204 -22.69 27.08 -16.62
N LEU A 205 -22.52 26.67 -17.88
CA LEU A 205 -22.77 27.54 -19.03
C LEU A 205 -24.26 27.91 -19.13
N ALA A 206 -25.16 26.95 -18.94
CA ALA A 206 -26.60 27.18 -18.95
C ALA A 206 -27.05 28.12 -17.81
N HIS A 207 -26.51 27.96 -16.60
CA HIS A 207 -26.75 28.88 -15.48
C HIS A 207 -26.17 30.28 -15.68
N SER A 208 -25.13 30.43 -16.50
CA SER A 208 -24.53 31.74 -16.80
C SER A 208 -25.27 32.47 -17.94
N LEU A 209 -26.14 31.77 -18.66
CA LEU A 209 -26.94 32.27 -19.77
C LEU A 209 -28.41 32.53 -19.39
N CYS A 210 -28.80 32.22 -18.15
CA CYS A 210 -30.08 32.58 -17.54
C CYS A 210 -29.88 33.66 -16.48
#